data_AF-A0A7C4IDI0-F1
#
_entry.id   AF-A0A7C4IDI0-F1
#
_cell.length_a   1.000
_cell.length_b   1.000
_cell.length_c   1.000
_cell.angle_alpha   90.00
_cell.angle_beta   90.00
_cell.angle_gamma   90.00
#
_symmetry.space_group_name_H-M   'P 1'
#
loop_
_entity.id
_entity.type
_entity.pdbx_description
1 polymer ?
#
loop_
_entity_poly.entity_id
_entity_poly.type
_entity_poly.pdbx_seq_one_letter_code
_entity_poly.pdbx_strand_id
1 'polypeptide(L)'
;MTTATPAPADSAATLARLRLKRLFLRALVISLAAGAAVGAGALLLPIPFNRTTQNILGTLAALAVHCGMAMSCADALEKRRWPRLSATMLVLLAPSLIVLLACIWYSAPRDDLLARGVFTTLILLLAYPVAIPSADLLERGQRRAVAAVALSTCPAAVLLLLSATWTDGFFDSEALGKLTVTACIVALSCAHMCLLLRAPGSAALGTLMHATVGCLWLVAVLISWAIWAEVEDEWYYRVLGALSVLDVGGSLGVLILAKLRQVNRLETLETTVPRVELRCPRCTLLQTVDAGASRCAGCGIKFRIDVEEPRCEKCGYLLWQLPERRCPECGTPF
;
A
#
# COMPACT_ATOMS: atom_id res chain seq x y z
N MET A 1 -23.50 35.73 30.69
CA MET A 1 -22.64 34.58 31.01
C MET A 1 -22.99 33.42 30.07
N THR A 2 -22.24 33.28 28.98
CA THR A 2 -22.35 32.16 28.04
C THR A 2 -21.62 30.96 28.62
N THR A 3 -22.35 29.99 29.14
CA THR A 3 -21.78 28.69 29.53
C THR A 3 -21.39 27.94 28.26
N ALA A 4 -20.09 27.80 28.02
CA ALA A 4 -19.58 27.01 26.91
C ALA A 4 -20.14 25.59 27.02
N THR A 5 -20.91 25.17 26.03
CA THR A 5 -21.42 23.79 25.96
C THR A 5 -20.21 22.87 25.77
N PRO A 6 -19.98 21.86 26.63
CA PRO A 6 -18.85 20.97 26.48
C PRO A 6 -18.91 20.29 25.10
N ALA A 7 -17.76 20.23 24.42
CA ALA A 7 -17.64 19.54 23.14
C ALA A 7 -18.10 18.07 23.31
N PRO A 8 -18.76 17.48 22.30
CA PRO A 8 -19.21 16.09 22.37
C PRO A 8 -18.01 15.17 22.60
N ALA A 9 -18.13 14.24 23.56
CA ALA A 9 -17.05 13.32 23.96
C ALA A 9 -16.43 12.55 22.78
N ASP A 10 -17.19 12.35 21.71
CA ASP A 10 -16.76 11.66 20.49
C ASP A 10 -15.65 12.41 19.71
N SER A 11 -15.61 13.75 19.80
CA SER A 11 -14.58 14.57 19.14
C SER A 11 -13.20 14.38 19.77
N ALA A 12 -13.15 14.35 21.11
CA ALA A 12 -11.90 14.13 21.86
C ALA A 12 -11.31 12.74 21.59
N ALA A 13 -12.16 11.71 21.53
CA ALA A 13 -11.75 10.34 21.22
C ALA A 13 -11.20 10.22 19.78
N THR A 14 -11.83 10.90 18.81
CA THR A 14 -11.40 10.88 17.40
C THR A 14 -10.05 11.58 17.22
N LEU A 15 -9.88 12.78 17.79
CA LEU A 15 -8.60 13.49 17.78
C LEU A 15 -7.47 12.69 18.45
N ALA A 16 -7.76 12.02 19.57
CA ALA A 16 -6.78 11.16 20.24
C ALA A 16 -6.33 10.00 19.35
N ARG A 17 -7.26 9.34 18.64
CA ARG A 17 -6.94 8.27 17.67
C ARG A 17 -6.10 8.79 16.51
N LEU A 18 -6.39 9.98 15.98
CA LEU A 18 -5.60 10.58 14.89
C LEU A 18 -4.18 10.94 15.34
N ARG A 19 -4.02 11.52 16.53
CA ARG A 19 -2.70 11.80 17.12
C ARG A 19 -1.87 10.54 17.31
N LEU A 20 -2.48 9.46 17.82
CA LEU A 20 -1.81 8.17 17.97
C LEU A 20 -1.38 7.59 16.62
N LYS A 21 -2.25 7.63 15.60
CA LYS A 21 -1.92 7.20 14.22
C LYS A 21 -0.74 7.99 13.65
N ARG A 22 -0.70 9.32 13.85
CA ARG A 22 0.42 10.17 13.41
C ARG A 22 1.73 9.79 14.10
N LEU A 23 1.69 9.59 15.42
CA LEU A 23 2.88 9.26 16.20
C LEU A 23 3.42 7.87 15.80
N PHE A 24 2.53 6.90 15.62
CA PHE A 24 2.85 5.58 15.10
C PHE A 24 3.48 5.64 13.69
N LEU A 25 2.90 6.40 12.76
CA LEU A 25 3.45 6.58 11.41
C LEU A 25 4.85 7.21 11.44
N ARG A 26 5.09 8.21 12.31
CA ARG A 26 6.42 8.82 12.46
C ARG A 26 7.43 7.82 13.02
N ALA A 27 7.05 7.06 14.06
CA ALA A 27 7.90 6.03 14.63
C ALA A 27 8.24 4.95 13.59
N LEU A 28 7.27 4.56 12.75
CA LEU A 28 7.47 3.62 11.65
C LEU A 28 8.48 4.15 10.62
N VAL A 29 8.37 5.42 10.21
CA VAL A 29 9.34 6.05 9.29
C VAL A 29 10.74 6.03 9.89
N ILE A 30 10.88 6.43 11.16
CA ILE A 30 12.18 6.47 11.84
C ILE A 30 12.77 5.06 11.93
N SER A 31 11.97 4.07 12.34
CA SER A 31 12.39 2.67 12.43
C SER A 31 12.80 2.12 11.07
N LEU A 32 12.07 2.46 10.02
CA LEU A 32 12.37 2.03 8.66
C LEU A 32 13.66 2.66 8.13
N ALA A 33 13.84 3.98 8.34
CA ALA A 33 15.05 4.68 7.96
C ALA A 33 16.28 4.14 8.71
N ALA A 34 16.14 3.85 10.01
CA ALA A 34 17.19 3.21 10.78
C ALA A 34 17.49 1.79 10.27
N GLY A 35 16.47 0.99 9.99
CA GLY A 35 16.61 -0.35 9.42
C GLY A 35 17.29 -0.33 8.04
N ALA A 36 16.94 0.61 7.18
CA ALA A 36 17.58 0.81 5.87
C ALA A 36 19.05 1.21 6.01
N ALA A 37 19.36 2.13 6.94
CA ALA A 37 20.74 2.53 7.22
C ALA A 37 21.60 1.38 7.77
N VAL A 38 21.03 0.57 8.68
CA VAL A 38 21.70 -0.63 9.22
C VAL A 38 21.88 -1.68 8.13
N GLY A 39 20.86 -1.92 7.30
CA GLY A 39 20.95 -2.86 6.18
C GLY A 39 22.00 -2.44 5.15
N ALA A 40 22.02 -1.16 4.77
CA ALA A 40 23.05 -0.60 3.89
C ALA A 40 24.45 -0.72 4.52
N GLY A 41 24.60 -0.40 5.80
CA GLY A 41 25.86 -0.56 6.52
C GLY A 41 26.33 -2.01 6.58
N ALA A 42 25.43 -2.96 6.87
CA ALA A 42 25.74 -4.38 6.91
C ALA A 42 26.18 -4.93 5.54
N LEU A 43 25.61 -4.41 4.44
CA LEU A 43 26.01 -4.78 3.08
C LEU A 43 27.35 -4.18 2.64
N LEU A 44 27.72 -3.03 3.20
CA LEU A 44 28.99 -2.35 2.89
C LEU A 44 30.16 -2.88 3.72
N LEU A 45 29.89 -3.53 4.84
CA LEU A 45 30.91 -4.11 5.70
C LEU A 45 31.20 -5.57 5.29
N PRO A 46 32.48 -5.97 5.15
CA PRO A 46 32.85 -7.34 4.78
C PRO A 46 32.68 -8.30 5.96
N ILE A 47 31.43 -8.61 6.32
CA ILE A 47 31.09 -9.56 7.39
C ILE A 47 30.74 -10.91 6.76
N PRO A 48 31.38 -12.02 7.17
CA PRO A 48 31.07 -13.35 6.63
C PRO A 48 29.65 -13.79 7.03
N PHE A 49 28.84 -14.17 6.04
CA PHE A 49 27.47 -14.66 6.26
C PHE A 49 27.49 -16.12 6.70
N ASN A 50 27.07 -16.40 7.95
CA ASN A 50 26.84 -17.77 8.41
C ASN A 50 25.39 -18.23 8.08
N ARG A 51 25.16 -19.54 8.12
CA ARG A 51 23.84 -20.15 7.87
C ARG A 51 22.76 -19.70 8.84
N THR A 52 23.08 -19.55 10.13
CA THR A 52 22.16 -19.02 11.14
C THR A 52 21.72 -17.59 10.80
N THR A 53 22.64 -16.73 10.35
CA THR A 53 22.36 -15.36 9.88
C THR A 53 21.42 -15.39 8.68
N GLN A 54 21.66 -16.28 7.71
CA GLN A 54 20.77 -16.46 6.56
C GLN A 54 19.36 -16.91 6.99
N ASN A 55 19.25 -17.86 7.92
CA ASN A 55 17.95 -18.33 8.42
C ASN A 55 17.18 -17.24 9.19
N ILE A 56 17.90 -16.44 9.99
CA ILE A 56 17.32 -15.30 10.70
C ILE A 56 16.81 -14.26 9.70
N LEU A 57 17.63 -13.89 8.71
CA LEU A 57 17.24 -12.95 7.66
C LEU A 57 16.07 -13.47 6.83
N GLY A 58 16.08 -14.75 6.46
CA GLY A 58 14.97 -15.41 5.77
C GLY A 58 13.68 -15.38 6.57
N THR A 59 13.76 -15.64 7.89
CA THR A 59 12.60 -15.57 8.80
C THR A 59 12.05 -14.14 8.90
N LEU A 60 12.93 -13.14 9.03
CA LEU A 60 12.53 -11.74 9.09
C LEU A 60 11.89 -11.28 7.77
N ALA A 61 12.46 -11.66 6.63
CA ALA A 61 11.90 -11.36 5.32
C ALA A 61 10.53 -12.03 5.13
N ALA A 62 10.41 -13.32 5.47
CA ALA A 62 9.15 -14.06 5.44
C ALA A 62 8.07 -13.37 6.29
N LEU A 63 8.40 -13.01 7.52
CA LEU A 63 7.50 -12.32 8.43
C LEU A 63 7.06 -10.96 7.87
N ALA A 64 8.01 -10.17 7.36
CA ALA A 64 7.73 -8.85 6.79
C ALA A 64 6.75 -8.94 5.62
N VAL A 65 6.95 -9.89 4.70
CA VAL A 65 6.05 -10.13 3.56
C VAL A 65 4.66 -10.54 4.04
N HIS A 66 4.56 -11.53 4.93
CA HIS A 66 3.27 -12.03 5.43
C HIS A 66 2.51 -10.95 6.22
N CYS A 67 3.20 -10.15 7.04
CA CYS A 67 2.59 -9.02 7.74
C CYS A 67 2.09 -7.94 6.76
N GLY A 68 2.87 -7.60 5.73
CA GLY A 68 2.45 -6.66 4.69
C GLY A 68 1.20 -7.12 3.94
N MET A 69 1.15 -8.41 3.60
CA MET A 69 -0.01 -9.03 2.97
C MET A 69 -1.23 -9.05 3.89
N ALA A 70 -1.06 -9.43 5.17
CA ALA A 70 -2.13 -9.44 6.16
C ALA A 70 -2.71 -8.04 6.37
N MET A 71 -1.87 -7.01 6.47
CA MET A 71 -2.33 -5.61 6.57
C MET A 71 -3.11 -5.17 5.33
N SER A 72 -2.65 -5.55 4.14
CA SER A 72 -3.34 -5.24 2.88
C SER A 72 -4.71 -5.91 2.79
N CYS A 73 -4.81 -7.18 3.21
CA CYS A 73 -6.08 -7.91 3.29
C CYS A 73 -7.01 -7.32 4.36
N ALA A 74 -6.48 -6.92 5.51
CA ALA A 74 -7.26 -6.29 6.58
C ALA A 74 -7.82 -4.92 6.15
N ASP A 75 -7.04 -4.07 5.49
CA ASP A 75 -7.51 -2.79 4.94
C ASP A 75 -8.59 -2.98 3.87
N ALA A 76 -8.44 -4.00 3.01
CA ALA A 76 -9.47 -4.37 2.04
C ALA A 76 -10.77 -4.84 2.71
N LEU A 77 -10.66 -5.66 3.75
CA LEU A 77 -11.79 -6.16 4.54
C LEU A 77 -12.52 -5.03 5.29
N GLU A 78 -11.78 -4.09 5.90
CA GLU A 78 -12.33 -2.92 6.59
C GLU A 78 -13.15 -2.05 5.63
N LYS A 79 -12.66 -1.86 4.39
CA LYS A 79 -13.37 -1.11 3.34
C LYS A 79 -14.52 -1.90 2.70
N ARG A 80 -14.80 -3.11 3.19
CA ARG A 80 -15.76 -4.08 2.60
C ARG A 80 -15.51 -4.32 1.11
N ARG A 81 -14.28 -4.12 0.64
CA ARG A 81 -13.88 -4.44 -0.72
C ARG A 81 -13.52 -5.91 -0.76
N TRP A 82 -14.36 -6.69 -1.43
CA TRP A 82 -14.13 -8.11 -1.72
C TRP A 82 -13.96 -8.93 -0.43
N PRO A 83 -14.91 -8.85 0.51
CA PRO A 83 -14.72 -9.32 1.88
C PRO A 83 -14.44 -10.82 1.96
N ARG A 84 -15.05 -11.62 1.08
CA ARG A 84 -14.84 -13.07 1.01
C ARG A 84 -13.40 -13.41 0.64
N LEU A 85 -12.86 -12.79 -0.42
CA LEU A 85 -11.49 -13.04 -0.89
C LEU A 85 -10.45 -12.61 0.14
N SER A 86 -10.60 -11.42 0.71
CA SER A 86 -9.67 -10.89 1.72
C SER A 86 -9.67 -11.75 3.00
N ALA A 87 -10.84 -12.25 3.44
CA ALA A 87 -10.94 -13.16 4.57
C ALA A 87 -10.28 -14.52 4.28
N THR A 88 -10.57 -15.13 3.13
CA THR A 88 -9.95 -16.40 2.72
C THR A 88 -8.43 -16.29 2.65
N MET A 89 -7.89 -15.19 2.10
CA MET A 89 -6.45 -14.95 2.05
C MET A 89 -5.84 -14.81 3.44
N LEU A 90 -6.50 -14.11 4.37
CA LEU A 90 -6.02 -13.98 5.75
C LEU A 90 -5.94 -15.33 6.46
N VAL A 91 -6.90 -16.23 6.20
CA VAL A 91 -6.89 -17.60 6.74
C VAL A 91 -5.75 -18.43 6.13
N LEU A 92 -5.48 -18.28 4.83
CA LEU A 92 -4.41 -19.01 4.13
C LEU A 92 -2.99 -18.51 4.44
N LEU A 93 -2.85 -17.25 4.87
CA LEU A 93 -1.56 -16.63 5.22
C LEU A 93 -0.88 -17.33 6.40
N ALA A 94 -1.64 -17.71 7.44
CA ALA A 94 -1.09 -18.35 8.64
C ALA A 94 -0.45 -19.73 8.37
N PRO A 95 -1.12 -20.71 7.74
CA PRO A 95 -0.50 -21.99 7.44
C PRO A 95 0.65 -21.84 6.43
N SER A 96 0.56 -20.94 5.46
CA SER A 96 1.66 -20.64 4.54
C SER A 96 2.91 -20.17 5.27
N LEU A 97 2.77 -19.25 6.24
CA LEU A 97 3.90 -18.78 7.04
C LEU A 97 4.53 -19.91 7.85
N ILE A 98 3.71 -20.75 8.50
CA ILE A 98 4.21 -21.88 9.30
C ILE A 98 5.04 -22.83 8.43
N VAL A 99 4.52 -23.16 7.24
CA VAL A 99 5.22 -24.02 6.28
C VAL A 99 6.53 -23.37 5.82
N LEU A 100 6.53 -22.07 5.49
CA LEU A 100 7.74 -21.36 5.08
C LEU A 100 8.80 -21.33 6.20
N LEU A 101 8.39 -21.08 7.44
CA LEU A 101 9.29 -21.10 8.60
C LEU A 101 9.85 -22.51 8.85
N ALA A 102 9.02 -23.55 8.68
CA ALA A 102 9.47 -24.93 8.74
C ALA A 102 10.52 -25.21 7.66
N CYS A 103 10.32 -24.75 6.42
CA CYS A 103 11.32 -24.91 5.35
C CYS A 103 12.63 -24.16 5.62
N ILE A 104 12.57 -22.97 6.24
CA ILE A 104 13.78 -22.18 6.56
C ILE A 104 14.62 -22.87 7.65
N TRP A 105 13.97 -23.39 8.69
CA TRP A 105 14.66 -23.92 9.87
C TRP A 105 14.90 -25.42 9.82
N TYR A 106 13.90 -26.17 9.38
CA TYR A 106 13.99 -27.60 9.17
C TYR A 106 14.47 -27.81 7.74
N SER A 107 15.78 -27.99 7.59
CA SER A 107 16.38 -28.58 6.39
C SER A 107 15.99 -30.06 6.29
N ALA A 108 14.67 -30.33 6.30
CA ALA A 108 14.12 -31.65 6.18
C ALA A 108 14.55 -32.26 4.84
N PRO A 109 14.74 -33.59 4.77
CA PRO A 109 15.06 -34.26 3.53
C PRO A 109 14.08 -33.82 2.43
N ARG A 110 14.64 -33.50 1.25
CA ARG A 110 13.92 -33.07 0.04
C ARG A 110 12.93 -34.15 -0.40
N ASP A 111 11.76 -34.21 0.21
CA ASP A 111 10.61 -34.77 -0.49
C ASP A 111 10.24 -33.72 -1.54
N ASP A 112 10.74 -33.92 -2.76
CA ASP A 112 10.58 -32.99 -3.89
C ASP A 112 9.11 -32.57 -4.08
N LEU A 113 8.17 -33.47 -3.79
CA LEU A 113 6.73 -33.19 -3.86
C LEU A 113 6.27 -32.15 -2.82
N LEU A 114 6.73 -32.25 -1.57
CA LEU A 114 6.39 -31.29 -0.53
C LEU A 114 6.97 -29.93 -0.87
N ALA A 115 8.24 -29.87 -1.28
CA ALA A 115 8.89 -28.64 -1.71
C ALA A 115 8.12 -27.96 -2.86
N ARG A 116 7.73 -28.71 -3.90
CA ARG A 116 6.91 -28.19 -5.01
C ARG A 116 5.55 -27.66 -4.57
N GLY A 117 4.90 -28.36 -3.63
CA GLY A 117 3.64 -27.91 -3.02
C GLY A 117 3.79 -26.59 -2.26
N VAL A 118 4.86 -26.43 -1.47
CA VAL A 118 5.17 -25.18 -0.76
C VAL A 118 5.43 -24.04 -1.73
N PHE A 119 6.28 -24.25 -2.75
CA PHE A 119 6.57 -23.23 -3.75
C PHE A 119 5.32 -22.82 -4.53
N THR A 120 4.49 -23.78 -4.95
CA THR A 120 3.21 -23.49 -5.61
C THR A 120 2.31 -22.60 -4.75
N THR A 121 2.19 -22.92 -3.46
CA THR A 121 1.38 -22.14 -2.52
C THR A 121 1.93 -20.72 -2.36
N LEU A 122 3.26 -20.58 -2.25
CA LEU A 122 3.93 -19.28 -2.15
C LEU A 122 3.74 -18.45 -3.43
N ILE A 123 3.88 -19.06 -4.61
CA ILE A 123 3.68 -18.39 -5.91
C ILE A 123 2.26 -17.83 -6.00
N LEU A 124 1.25 -18.65 -5.68
CA LEU A 124 -0.15 -18.21 -5.73
C LEU A 124 -0.45 -17.14 -4.68
N LEU A 125 0.13 -17.26 -3.49
CA LEU A 125 -0.01 -16.27 -2.42
C LEU A 125 0.59 -14.93 -2.85
N LEU A 126 1.80 -14.92 -3.41
CA LEU A 126 2.48 -13.70 -3.88
C LEU A 126 1.85 -13.07 -5.12
N ALA A 127 1.20 -13.86 -5.99
CA ALA A 127 0.49 -13.34 -7.15
C ALA A 127 -0.66 -12.39 -6.77
N TYR A 128 -1.33 -12.65 -5.65
CA TYR A 128 -2.47 -11.85 -5.20
C TYR A 128 -2.13 -10.37 -4.89
N PRO A 129 -1.17 -10.04 -4.01
CA PRO A 129 -0.79 -8.66 -3.74
C PRO A 129 -0.15 -7.96 -4.95
N VAL A 130 0.41 -8.72 -5.90
CA VAL A 130 0.91 -8.19 -7.18
C VAL A 130 -0.25 -7.77 -8.10
N ALA A 131 -1.34 -8.54 -8.12
CA ALA A 131 -2.49 -8.25 -8.98
C ALA A 131 -3.40 -7.14 -8.44
N ILE A 132 -3.58 -7.01 -7.12
CA ILE A 132 -4.55 -6.08 -6.51
C ILE A 132 -4.33 -4.61 -6.93
N PRO A 133 -3.12 -4.03 -6.83
CA PRO A 133 -2.91 -2.62 -7.16
C PRO A 133 -3.28 -2.33 -8.62
N SER A 134 -2.94 -3.26 -9.52
CA SER A 134 -3.24 -3.17 -10.94
C SER A 134 -4.75 -3.24 -11.20
N ALA A 135 -5.46 -4.17 -10.54
CA ALA A 135 -6.91 -4.30 -10.65
C ALA A 135 -7.66 -3.07 -10.12
N ASP A 136 -7.28 -2.55 -8.95
CA ASP A 136 -7.88 -1.33 -8.36
C ASP A 136 -7.61 -0.09 -9.23
N LEU A 137 -6.44 0.01 -9.88
CA LEU A 137 -6.15 1.10 -10.80
C LEU A 137 -7.00 1.01 -12.08
N LEU A 138 -7.19 -0.21 -12.60
CA LEU A 138 -8.03 -0.47 -13.76
C LEU A 138 -9.51 -0.17 -13.49
N GLU A 139 -10.03 -0.59 -12.33
CA GLU A 139 -11.42 -0.35 -11.90
C GLU A 139 -11.73 1.15 -11.79
N ARG A 140 -10.78 1.95 -11.31
CA ARG A 140 -10.91 3.43 -11.24
C ARG A 140 -10.82 4.13 -12.61
N GLY A 141 -10.55 3.38 -13.68
CA GLY A 141 -10.34 3.95 -15.02
C GLY A 141 -9.12 4.88 -15.15
N GLN A 142 -8.27 4.98 -14.13
CA GLN A 142 -7.07 5.82 -14.16
C GLN A 142 -5.93 5.04 -14.83
N ARG A 143 -5.24 5.64 -15.80
CA ARG A 143 -4.04 5.05 -16.44
C ARG A 143 -4.25 3.60 -16.91
N ARG A 144 -5.40 3.31 -17.53
CA ARG A 144 -5.83 1.96 -17.95
C ARG A 144 -4.76 1.14 -18.65
N ALA A 145 -3.97 1.77 -19.54
CA ALA A 145 -2.92 1.08 -20.28
C ALA A 145 -1.85 0.48 -19.34
N VAL A 146 -1.38 1.25 -18.36
CA VAL A 146 -0.37 0.81 -17.38
C VAL A 146 -0.92 -0.32 -16.51
N ALA A 147 -2.15 -0.16 -16.02
CA ALA A 147 -2.83 -1.17 -15.22
C ALA A 147 -3.02 -2.49 -15.98
N ALA A 148 -3.40 -2.42 -17.27
CA ALA A 148 -3.60 -3.58 -18.13
C ALA A 148 -2.29 -4.32 -18.39
N VAL A 149 -1.20 -3.59 -18.68
CA VAL A 149 0.14 -4.20 -18.85
C VAL A 149 0.56 -4.91 -17.57
N ALA A 150 0.48 -4.25 -16.41
CA ALA A 150 0.83 -4.84 -15.13
C ALA A 150 0.00 -6.10 -14.81
N LEU A 151 -1.31 -6.02 -15.04
CA LEU A 151 -2.22 -7.14 -14.82
C LEU A 151 -1.94 -8.31 -15.77
N SER A 152 -1.50 -8.05 -17.00
CA SER A 152 -1.13 -9.09 -17.97
C SER A 152 0.22 -9.76 -17.68
N THR A 153 1.18 -9.02 -17.11
CA THR A 153 2.50 -9.59 -16.76
C THR A 153 2.45 -10.55 -15.58
N CYS A 154 1.51 -10.36 -14.64
CA CYS A 154 1.35 -11.21 -13.46
C CYS A 154 1.04 -12.69 -13.80
N PRO A 155 0.00 -13.03 -14.60
CA PRO A 155 -0.28 -14.43 -14.95
C PRO A 155 0.84 -15.06 -15.76
N ALA A 156 1.53 -14.30 -16.63
CA ALA A 156 2.68 -14.82 -17.38
C ALA A 156 3.81 -15.27 -16.43
N ALA A 157 4.17 -14.44 -15.45
CA ALA A 157 5.17 -14.81 -14.44
C ALA A 157 4.73 -15.99 -13.57
N VAL A 158 3.46 -16.03 -13.15
CA VAL A 158 2.90 -17.16 -12.38
C VAL A 158 2.95 -18.46 -13.17
N LEU A 159 2.54 -18.43 -14.44
CA LEU A 159 2.56 -19.62 -15.30
C LEU A 159 4.00 -20.13 -15.48
N LEU A 160 4.97 -19.25 -15.73
CA LEU A 160 6.38 -19.63 -15.83
C LEU A 160 6.91 -20.22 -14.52
N LEU A 161 6.60 -19.63 -13.38
CA LEU A 161 6.99 -20.16 -12.07
C LEU A 161 6.36 -21.53 -11.77
N LEU A 162 5.08 -21.71 -12.10
CA LEU A 162 4.39 -22.99 -11.92
C LEU A 162 4.97 -24.06 -12.86
N SER A 163 5.22 -23.71 -14.13
CA SER A 163 5.92 -24.59 -15.07
C SER A 163 7.31 -24.98 -14.56
N ALA A 164 8.06 -24.02 -14.02
CA ALA A 164 9.38 -24.25 -13.44
C ALA A 164 9.36 -25.14 -12.19
N THR A 165 8.28 -25.04 -11.40
CA THR A 165 8.12 -25.84 -10.18
C THR A 165 7.76 -27.30 -10.50
N TRP A 166 6.95 -27.54 -11.53
CA TRP A 166 6.40 -28.87 -11.81
C TRP A 166 7.10 -29.65 -12.93
N THR A 167 7.92 -28.99 -13.74
CA THR A 167 8.63 -29.63 -14.86
C THR A 167 10.05 -29.99 -14.44
N ASP A 168 10.34 -31.30 -14.39
CA ASP A 168 11.69 -31.80 -14.12
C ASP A 168 12.67 -31.28 -15.19
N GLY A 169 13.82 -30.78 -14.75
CA GLY A 169 14.83 -30.23 -15.66
C GLY A 169 14.48 -28.89 -16.30
N PHE A 170 13.43 -28.18 -15.84
CA PHE A 170 13.10 -26.85 -16.37
C PHE A 170 14.27 -25.87 -16.26
N PHE A 171 14.98 -25.91 -15.12
CA PHE A 171 16.15 -25.08 -14.87
C PHE A 171 17.44 -25.62 -15.50
N ASP A 172 17.40 -26.78 -16.17
CA ASP A 172 18.54 -27.27 -16.96
C ASP A 172 18.72 -26.41 -18.22
N SER A 173 17.63 -25.78 -18.70
CA SER A 173 17.71 -24.71 -19.68
C SER A 173 17.97 -23.38 -18.98
N GLU A 174 19.22 -22.96 -19.02
CA GLU A 174 19.67 -21.67 -18.50
C GLU A 174 18.80 -20.50 -19.00
N ALA A 175 18.45 -20.50 -20.30
CA ALA A 175 17.62 -19.48 -20.90
C ALA A 175 16.20 -19.43 -20.32
N LEU A 176 15.58 -20.59 -20.03
CA LEU A 176 14.25 -20.65 -19.41
C LEU A 176 14.30 -20.18 -17.95
N GLY A 177 15.35 -20.56 -17.21
CA GLY A 177 15.59 -20.05 -15.85
C GLY A 177 15.71 -18.52 -15.82
N LYS A 178 16.57 -17.95 -16.68
CA LYS A 178 16.76 -16.50 -16.82
C LYS A 178 15.47 -15.78 -17.23
N LEU A 179 14.71 -16.34 -18.18
CA LEU A 179 13.43 -15.79 -18.61
C LEU A 179 12.39 -15.78 -17.49
N THR A 180 12.27 -16.86 -16.72
CA THR A 180 11.33 -16.94 -15.60
C THR A 180 11.65 -15.90 -14.53
N VAL A 181 12.92 -15.76 -14.12
CA VAL A 181 13.31 -14.77 -13.11
C VAL A 181 13.07 -13.35 -13.60
N THR A 182 13.41 -13.03 -14.86
CA THR A 182 13.16 -11.69 -15.43
C THR A 182 11.67 -11.38 -15.57
N ALA A 183 10.83 -12.34 -15.96
CA ALA A 183 9.38 -12.18 -15.98
C ALA A 183 8.81 -11.83 -14.59
N CYS A 184 9.32 -12.48 -13.53
CA CYS A 184 8.94 -12.19 -12.14
C CYS A 184 9.35 -10.78 -11.72
N ILE A 185 10.57 -10.35 -12.06
CA ILE A 185 11.06 -9.00 -11.77
C ILE A 185 10.16 -7.96 -12.45
N VAL A 186 9.86 -8.14 -13.74
CA VAL A 186 8.99 -7.23 -14.49
C VAL A 186 7.58 -7.18 -13.88
N ALA A 187 6.99 -8.34 -13.57
CA ALA A 187 5.65 -8.40 -12.96
C ALA A 187 5.61 -7.67 -11.60
N LEU A 188 6.62 -7.88 -10.75
CA LEU A 188 6.73 -7.22 -9.46
C LEU A 188 6.93 -5.70 -9.61
N SER A 189 7.82 -5.26 -10.49
CA SER A 189 8.05 -3.84 -10.76
C SER A 189 6.81 -3.15 -11.34
N CYS A 190 6.08 -3.81 -12.23
CA CYS A 190 4.80 -3.32 -12.74
C CYS A 190 3.77 -3.14 -11.63
N ALA A 191 3.59 -4.14 -10.76
CA ALA A 191 2.68 -4.05 -9.63
C ALA A 191 3.09 -2.98 -8.62
N HIS A 192 4.39 -2.88 -8.34
CA HIS A 192 4.96 -1.87 -7.45
C HIS A 192 4.75 -0.46 -8.00
N MET A 193 4.94 -0.25 -9.31
CA MET A 193 4.60 1.00 -9.97
C MET A 193 3.09 1.30 -9.84
N CYS A 194 2.19 0.35 -10.10
CA CYS A 194 0.75 0.55 -9.91
C CYS A 194 0.39 0.94 -8.46
N LEU A 195 1.08 0.36 -7.48
CA LEU A 195 0.92 0.72 -6.07
C LEU A 195 1.33 2.19 -5.80
N LEU A 196 2.46 2.64 -6.35
CA LEU A 196 2.93 4.02 -6.20
C LEU A 196 1.99 5.02 -6.91
N LEU A 197 1.50 4.67 -8.10
CA LEU A 197 0.60 5.52 -8.88
C LEU A 197 -0.78 5.72 -8.25
N ARG A 198 -1.15 4.88 -7.28
CA ARG A 198 -2.37 5.04 -6.48
C ARG A 198 -2.26 6.16 -5.44
N ALA A 199 -1.06 6.63 -5.12
CA ALA A 199 -0.87 7.72 -4.17
C ALA A 199 -1.44 9.04 -4.73
N PRO A 200 -2.28 9.77 -3.97
CA PRO A 200 -2.86 11.03 -4.43
C PRO A 200 -1.76 12.09 -4.66
N GLY A 201 -1.67 12.62 -5.88
CA GLY A 201 -0.60 13.53 -6.29
C GLY A 201 -0.77 14.96 -5.78
N SER A 202 0.33 15.56 -5.31
CA SER A 202 0.57 17.01 -5.38
C SER A 202 1.86 17.23 -6.18
N ALA A 203 2.14 18.45 -6.66
CA ALA A 203 3.34 18.73 -7.46
C ALA A 203 4.64 18.17 -6.83
N ALA A 204 4.88 18.44 -5.54
CA ALA A 204 6.08 17.96 -4.83
C ALA A 204 6.09 16.44 -4.57
N LEU A 205 4.93 15.80 -4.37
CA LEU A 205 4.89 14.33 -4.26
C LEU A 205 5.02 13.68 -5.64
N GLY A 206 4.58 14.37 -6.68
CA GLY A 206 4.73 13.95 -8.07
C GLY A 206 6.19 13.80 -8.43
N THR A 207 7.04 14.80 -8.17
CA THR A 207 8.48 14.70 -8.48
C THR A 207 9.14 13.53 -7.76
N LEU A 208 8.89 13.37 -6.46
CA LEU A 208 9.41 12.25 -5.67
C LEU A 208 8.90 10.90 -6.21
N MET A 209 7.61 10.79 -6.53
CA MET A 209 7.02 9.57 -7.09
C MET A 209 7.66 9.19 -8.43
N HIS A 210 7.88 10.14 -9.34
CA HIS A 210 8.53 9.84 -10.62
C HIS A 210 10.00 9.42 -10.42
N ALA A 211 10.72 10.06 -9.49
CA ALA A 211 12.09 9.65 -9.15
C ALA A 211 12.12 8.22 -8.59
N THR A 212 11.21 7.87 -7.68
CA THR A 212 11.09 6.52 -7.12
C THR A 212 10.74 5.50 -8.20
N VAL A 213 9.76 5.79 -9.07
CA VAL A 213 9.41 4.89 -10.19
C VAL A 213 10.58 4.71 -11.15
N GLY A 214 11.35 5.77 -11.42
CA GLY A 214 12.59 5.68 -12.21
C GLY A 214 13.64 4.78 -11.54
N CYS A 215 13.82 4.93 -10.23
CA CYS A 215 14.74 4.10 -9.45
C CYS A 215 14.31 2.62 -9.45
N LEU A 216 13.02 2.34 -9.28
CA LEU A 216 12.43 1.00 -9.37
C LEU A 216 12.76 0.31 -10.69
N TRP A 217 12.52 0.99 -11.81
CA TRP A 217 12.81 0.43 -13.14
C TRP A 217 14.30 0.30 -13.40
N LEU A 218 15.12 1.23 -12.91
CA LEU A 218 16.57 1.13 -13.00
C LEU A 218 17.07 -0.13 -12.27
N VAL A 219 16.61 -0.38 -11.04
CA VAL A 219 16.94 -1.60 -10.29
C VAL A 219 16.48 -2.85 -11.04
N ALA A 220 15.25 -2.87 -11.55
CA ALA A 220 14.71 -4.00 -12.31
C ALA A 220 15.57 -4.33 -13.56
N VAL A 221 15.99 -3.30 -14.30
CA VAL A 221 16.87 -3.45 -15.47
C VAL A 221 18.24 -3.96 -15.05
N LEU A 222 18.84 -3.43 -13.98
CA LEU A 222 20.15 -3.88 -13.50
C LEU A 222 20.11 -5.33 -13.00
N ILE A 223 19.07 -5.74 -12.27
CA ILE A 223 18.95 -7.15 -11.86
C ILE A 223 18.81 -8.04 -13.09
N SER A 224 17.95 -7.66 -14.04
CA SER A 224 17.76 -8.43 -15.28
C SER A 224 19.06 -8.50 -16.09
N TRP A 225 19.80 -7.40 -16.21
CA TRP A 225 21.09 -7.36 -16.87
C TRP A 225 22.11 -8.27 -16.19
N ALA A 226 22.19 -8.24 -14.85
CA ALA A 226 23.09 -9.10 -14.08
C ALA A 226 22.84 -10.59 -14.36
N ILE A 227 21.57 -10.97 -14.45
CA ILE A 227 21.14 -12.34 -14.75
C ILE A 227 21.54 -12.74 -16.17
N TRP A 228 21.30 -11.89 -17.17
CA TRP A 228 21.56 -12.24 -18.56
C TRP A 228 23.05 -12.17 -18.94
N ALA A 229 23.76 -11.18 -18.42
CA ALA A 229 25.18 -10.96 -18.69
C ALA A 229 26.12 -11.68 -17.71
N GLU A 230 25.57 -12.42 -16.73
CA GLU A 230 26.34 -13.18 -15.72
C GLU A 230 27.41 -12.32 -15.05
N VAL A 231 27.00 -11.15 -14.56
CA VAL A 231 27.94 -10.19 -13.98
C VAL A 231 28.43 -10.74 -12.64
N GLU A 232 29.74 -10.95 -12.50
CA GLU A 232 30.38 -11.39 -11.25
C GLU A 232 31.11 -10.27 -10.49
N ASP A 233 31.08 -9.03 -11.01
CA ASP A 233 31.78 -7.89 -10.42
C ASP A 233 31.16 -7.48 -9.07
N GLU A 234 31.96 -7.53 -8.01
CA GLU A 234 31.55 -7.13 -6.66
C GLU A 234 31.08 -5.67 -6.60
N TRP A 235 31.74 -4.76 -7.32
CA TRP A 235 31.37 -3.34 -7.34
C TRP A 235 29.96 -3.15 -7.90
N TYR A 236 29.60 -3.92 -8.93
CA TYR A 236 28.27 -3.92 -9.52
C TYR A 236 27.20 -4.27 -8.47
N TYR A 237 27.40 -5.34 -7.70
CA TYR A 237 26.45 -5.75 -6.65
C TYR A 237 26.35 -4.75 -5.50
N ARG A 238 27.45 -4.04 -5.17
CA ARG A 238 27.42 -2.95 -4.18
C ARG A 238 26.54 -1.78 -4.66
N VAL A 239 26.70 -1.36 -5.92
CA VAL A 239 25.86 -0.30 -6.52
C VAL A 239 24.40 -0.75 -6.60
N LEU A 240 24.14 -1.98 -7.05
CA LEU A 240 22.81 -2.56 -7.10
C LEU A 240 22.15 -2.62 -5.72
N GLY A 241 22.89 -3.02 -4.69
CA GLY A 241 22.43 -3.05 -3.30
C GLY A 241 22.03 -1.65 -2.81
N ALA A 242 22.87 -0.64 -3.05
CA ALA A 242 22.57 0.74 -2.68
C ALA A 242 21.31 1.29 -3.38
N LEU A 243 21.18 1.04 -4.69
CA LEU A 243 19.98 1.43 -5.46
C LEU A 243 18.72 0.70 -4.99
N SER A 244 18.84 -0.58 -4.63
CA SER A 244 17.70 -1.37 -4.10
C SER A 244 17.21 -0.82 -2.76
N VAL A 245 18.12 -0.39 -1.87
CA VAL A 245 17.74 0.28 -0.62
C VAL A 245 17.04 1.61 -0.91
N LEU A 246 17.53 2.38 -1.89
CA LEU A 246 16.91 3.64 -2.30
C LEU A 246 15.51 3.42 -2.91
N ASP A 247 15.32 2.38 -3.72
CA ASP A 247 14.02 2.00 -4.29
C ASP A 247 13.01 1.66 -3.17
N VAL A 248 13.35 0.71 -2.30
CA VAL A 248 12.47 0.29 -1.19
C VAL A 248 12.17 1.45 -0.25
N GLY A 249 13.20 2.21 0.14
CA GLY A 249 13.06 3.37 1.02
C GLY A 249 12.24 4.50 0.38
N GLY A 250 12.49 4.79 -0.90
CA GLY A 250 11.76 5.78 -1.68
C GLY A 250 10.28 5.43 -1.82
N SER A 251 9.98 4.16 -2.09
CA SER A 251 8.61 3.67 -2.22
C SER A 251 7.83 3.75 -0.91
N LEU A 252 8.44 3.31 0.19
CA LEU A 252 7.84 3.44 1.51
C LEU A 252 7.68 4.91 1.92
N GLY A 253 8.66 5.76 1.60
CA GLY A 253 8.59 7.21 1.80
C GLY A 253 7.39 7.84 1.09
N VAL A 254 7.19 7.50 -0.19
CA VAL A 254 6.03 7.98 -0.99
C VAL A 254 4.72 7.52 -0.37
N LEU A 255 4.60 6.23 -0.01
CA LEU A 255 3.37 5.67 0.59
C LEU A 255 3.06 6.31 1.94
N ILE A 256 4.06 6.50 2.80
CA ILE A 256 3.86 7.10 4.12
C ILE A 256 3.53 8.59 4.00
N LEU A 257 4.22 9.34 3.13
CA LEU A 257 3.92 10.75 2.91
C LEU A 257 2.51 10.95 2.35
N ALA A 258 2.09 10.07 1.43
CA ALA A 258 0.72 10.05 0.92
C ALA A 258 -0.30 9.81 2.04
N LYS A 259 -0.02 8.85 2.95
CA LYS A 259 -0.88 8.57 4.11
C LYS A 259 -0.91 9.72 5.12
N LEU A 260 0.24 10.32 5.45
CA LEU A 260 0.31 11.46 6.36
C LEU A 260 -0.49 12.66 5.82
N ARG A 261 -0.46 12.90 4.51
CA ARG A 261 -1.27 13.94 3.88
C ARG A 261 -2.76 13.66 3.96
N GLN A 262 -3.18 12.40 3.78
CA GLN A 262 -4.57 12.00 3.98
C GLN A 262 -5.01 12.27 5.42
N VAL A 263 -4.19 11.89 6.41
CA VAL A 263 -4.49 12.16 7.83
C VAL A 263 -4.55 13.65 8.12
N ASN A 264 -3.58 14.44 7.63
CA ASN A 264 -3.57 15.88 7.83
C ASN A 264 -4.81 16.55 7.20
N ARG A 265 -5.22 16.12 6.01
CA ARG A 265 -6.44 16.64 5.36
C ARG A 265 -7.68 16.39 6.22
N LEU A 266 -7.82 15.19 6.78
CA LEU A 266 -8.93 14.86 7.67
C LEU A 266 -8.92 15.72 8.94
N GLU A 267 -7.75 15.92 9.54
CA GLU A 267 -7.61 16.78 10.73
C GLU A 267 -7.91 18.24 10.41
N THR A 268 -7.46 18.76 9.25
CA THR A 268 -7.82 20.13 8.82
C THR A 268 -9.33 20.26 8.68
N LEU A 269 -9.99 19.31 8.02
CA LEU A 269 -11.45 19.29 7.88
C LEU A 269 -12.17 19.24 9.23
N GLU A 270 -11.66 18.48 10.20
CA GLU A 270 -12.23 18.39 11.54
C GLU A 270 -12.02 19.66 12.39
N THR A 271 -10.91 20.38 12.17
CA THR A 271 -10.60 21.62 12.91
C THR A 271 -11.31 22.86 12.37
N THR A 272 -11.60 22.93 11.07
CA THR A 272 -12.46 23.97 10.50
C THR A 272 -13.91 23.57 10.67
N VAL A 273 -14.50 23.87 11.83
CA VAL A 273 -15.95 23.75 11.98
C VAL A 273 -16.60 24.68 10.96
N PRO A 274 -17.35 24.15 9.97
CA PRO A 274 -17.92 25.00 8.93
C PRO A 274 -18.89 25.98 9.61
N ARG A 275 -18.63 27.27 9.41
CA ARG A 275 -19.50 28.34 9.89
C ARG A 275 -20.62 28.52 8.91
N VAL A 276 -21.85 28.31 9.38
CA VAL A 276 -23.06 28.47 8.59
C VAL A 276 -23.75 29.73 9.05
N GLU A 277 -23.97 30.66 8.13
CA GLU A 277 -24.89 31.77 8.38
C GLU A 277 -26.31 31.24 8.28
N LEU A 278 -27.08 31.40 9.35
CA LEU A 278 -28.48 31.00 9.38
C LEU A 278 -29.35 32.01 10.09
N ARG A 279 -30.60 32.05 9.66
CA ARG A 279 -31.63 32.89 10.25
C ARG A 279 -32.44 32.06 11.24
N CYS A 280 -32.50 32.49 12.50
CA CYS A 280 -33.23 31.75 13.52
C CYS A 280 -34.72 31.66 13.18
N PRO A 281 -35.34 30.46 13.11
CA PRO A 281 -36.75 30.33 12.73
C PRO A 281 -37.72 30.93 13.75
N ARG A 282 -37.30 31.04 15.03
CA ARG A 282 -38.14 31.60 16.10
C ARG A 282 -38.08 33.13 16.24
N CYS A 283 -36.88 33.72 16.28
CA CYS A 283 -36.70 35.15 16.52
C CYS A 283 -36.13 35.93 15.32
N THR A 284 -35.94 35.27 14.16
CA THR A 284 -35.44 35.85 12.90
C THR A 284 -34.04 36.47 12.93
N LEU A 285 -33.33 36.37 14.07
CA LEU A 285 -31.95 36.84 14.21
C LEU A 285 -31.04 36.11 13.22
N LEU A 286 -30.34 36.87 12.40
CA LEU A 286 -29.27 36.37 11.54
C LEU A 286 -28.02 36.18 12.40
N GLN A 287 -27.44 34.99 12.37
CA GLN A 287 -26.25 34.66 13.15
C GLN A 287 -25.38 33.66 12.40
N THR A 288 -24.07 33.80 12.57
CA THR A 288 -23.11 32.81 12.14
C THR A 288 -22.88 31.83 13.28
N VAL A 289 -23.11 30.55 13.01
CA VAL A 289 -22.93 29.49 14.02
C VAL A 289 -22.06 28.39 13.45
N ASP A 290 -21.32 27.76 14.33
CA ASP A 290 -20.52 26.59 14.00
C ASP A 290 -21.48 25.40 13.71
N ALA A 291 -21.16 24.61 12.69
CA ALA A 291 -21.83 23.34 12.44
C ALA A 291 -21.73 22.40 13.67
N GLY A 292 -22.71 21.52 13.83
CA GLY A 292 -22.93 20.71 15.02
C GLY A 292 -24.02 21.29 15.91
N ALA A 293 -23.92 21.03 17.23
CA ALA A 293 -24.92 21.46 18.20
C ALA A 293 -24.73 22.93 18.59
N SER A 294 -25.64 23.79 18.13
CA SER A 294 -25.58 25.24 18.30
C SER A 294 -26.87 25.79 18.93
N ARG A 295 -26.82 27.02 19.45
CA ARG A 295 -27.97 27.70 20.07
C ARG A 295 -28.12 29.10 19.51
N CYS A 296 -29.36 29.55 19.33
CA CYS A 296 -29.61 30.93 18.96
C CYS A 296 -29.18 31.89 20.06
N ALA A 297 -28.38 32.89 19.73
CA ALA A 297 -27.94 33.94 20.66
C ALA A 297 -29.11 34.81 21.16
N GLY A 298 -30.17 34.96 20.37
CA GLY A 298 -31.35 35.75 20.74
C GLY A 298 -32.33 35.01 21.64
N CYS A 299 -32.89 33.89 21.17
CA CYS A 299 -33.99 33.19 21.86
C CYS A 299 -33.59 31.85 22.52
N GLY A 300 -32.33 31.44 22.43
CA GLY A 300 -31.83 30.22 23.07
C GLY A 300 -32.32 28.89 22.46
N ILE A 301 -33.01 28.91 21.32
CA ILE A 301 -33.45 27.67 20.65
C ILE A 301 -32.21 26.84 20.26
N LYS A 302 -32.24 25.54 20.56
CA LYS A 302 -31.16 24.61 20.25
C LYS A 302 -31.43 24.00 18.87
N PHE A 303 -30.42 23.94 18.03
CA PHE A 303 -30.48 23.26 16.74
C PHE A 303 -29.17 22.50 16.51
N ARG A 304 -29.24 21.43 15.71
CA ARG A 304 -28.10 20.65 15.25
C ARG A 304 -27.96 20.85 13.76
N ILE A 305 -26.79 21.31 13.33
CA ILE A 305 -26.48 21.60 11.93
C ILE A 305 -25.52 20.51 11.48
N ASP A 306 -26.01 19.54 10.72
CA ASP A 306 -25.17 18.55 10.08
C ASP A 306 -24.93 19.01 8.64
N VAL A 307 -23.66 19.15 8.24
CA VAL A 307 -23.26 19.55 6.88
C VAL A 307 -22.81 18.29 6.17
N GLU A 308 -23.60 17.86 5.18
CA GLU A 308 -23.24 16.72 4.33
C GLU A 308 -22.69 17.22 3.00
N GLU A 309 -21.54 16.69 2.60
CA GLU A 309 -21.03 16.92 1.25
C GLU A 309 -21.92 16.18 0.25
N PRO A 310 -22.41 16.82 -0.83
CA PRO A 310 -23.24 16.14 -1.82
C PRO A 310 -22.40 15.02 -2.45
N ARG A 311 -22.91 13.79 -2.39
CA ARG A 311 -22.27 12.59 -2.94
C ARG A 311 -23.21 11.89 -3.90
N CYS A 312 -22.66 11.31 -4.96
CA CYS A 312 -23.44 10.54 -5.92
C CYS A 312 -24.04 9.32 -5.22
N GLU A 313 -25.37 9.18 -5.25
CA GLU A 313 -26.08 8.07 -4.60
C GLU A 313 -25.62 6.69 -5.11
N LYS A 314 -25.18 6.61 -6.37
CA LYS A 314 -24.78 5.35 -7.00
C LYS A 314 -23.36 4.91 -6.63
N CYS A 315 -22.40 5.83 -6.60
CA CYS A 315 -20.97 5.49 -6.46
C CYS A 315 -20.24 6.19 -5.30
N GLY A 316 -20.91 7.07 -4.56
CA GLY A 316 -20.34 7.82 -3.44
C GLY A 316 -19.34 8.92 -3.82
N TYR A 317 -19.22 9.24 -5.11
CA TYR A 317 -18.33 10.29 -5.61
C TYR A 317 -18.75 11.67 -5.08
N LEU A 318 -17.77 12.50 -4.69
CA LEU A 318 -18.01 13.86 -4.20
C LEU A 318 -18.49 14.76 -5.36
N LEU A 319 -19.72 15.25 -5.27
CA LEU A 319 -20.35 16.07 -6.32
C LEU A 319 -20.06 17.57 -6.19
N TRP A 320 -19.42 17.97 -5.09
CA TRP A 320 -19.09 19.35 -4.78
C TRP A 320 -18.19 19.98 -5.85
N GLN A 321 -18.54 21.19 -6.31
CA GLN A 321 -17.78 22.00 -7.29
C GLN A 321 -17.59 21.36 -8.68
N LEU A 322 -18.41 20.39 -9.07
CA LEU A 322 -18.38 19.90 -10.44
C LEU A 322 -18.97 20.93 -11.41
N PRO A 323 -18.34 21.16 -12.58
CA PRO A 323 -18.86 22.09 -13.59
C PRO A 323 -20.14 21.56 -14.25
N GLU A 324 -20.31 20.24 -14.29
CA GLU A 324 -21.47 19.57 -14.88
C GLU A 324 -22.26 18.81 -13.82
N ARG A 325 -23.60 18.81 -13.96
CA ARG A 325 -24.53 18.01 -13.13
C ARG A 325 -24.56 16.53 -13.52
N ARG A 326 -23.38 15.93 -13.68
CA ARG A 326 -23.20 14.49 -13.94
C ARG A 326 -21.99 13.98 -13.19
N CYS A 327 -22.14 12.85 -12.54
CA CYS A 327 -21.04 12.23 -11.82
C CYS A 327 -19.96 11.78 -12.83
N PRO A 328 -18.71 12.25 -12.71
CA PRO A 328 -17.65 11.91 -13.67
C PRO A 328 -17.23 10.43 -13.60
N GLU A 329 -17.49 9.76 -12.48
CA GLU A 329 -17.18 8.33 -12.32
C GLU A 329 -18.23 7.43 -12.98
N CYS A 330 -19.53 7.70 -12.77
CA CYS A 330 -20.60 6.76 -13.14
C CYS A 330 -21.62 7.31 -14.14
N GLY A 331 -21.53 8.59 -14.52
CA GLY A 331 -22.42 9.25 -15.46
C GLY A 331 -23.81 9.59 -14.93
N THR A 332 -24.14 9.22 -13.69
CA THR A 332 -25.45 9.51 -13.08
C THR A 332 -25.66 11.02 -12.91
N PRO A 333 -26.77 11.59 -13.39
CA PRO A 333 -27.11 13.00 -13.16
C PRO A 333 -27.51 13.24 -11.69
N PHE A 334 -27.26 14.46 -11.18
CA PHE A 334 -27.56 14.86 -9.80
C PHE A 334 -27.96 16.34 -9.69
#